data_AF-A0A975MPZ3-F1
#
_entry.id   AF-A0A975MPZ3-F1
#
_cell.length_a   1.000
_cell.length_b   1.000
_cell.length_c   1.000
_cell.angle_alpha   90.00
_cell.angle_beta   90.00
_cell.angle_gamma   90.00
#
_symmetry.space_group_name_H-M   'P 1'
#
loop_
_entity.id
_entity.type
_entity.pdbx_description
1 polymer ?
#
loop_
_entity_poly.entity_id
_entity_poly.type
_entity_poly.pdbx_seq_one_letter_code
_entity_poly.pdbx_strand_id
1 'polypeptide(L)'
;MVYRVKDFIETEPGLIFAVVADGVEDGKIRCFLRYALLDGQWRKVATADANQYLASHYPQYLFNSAQLDAPLHAVPRPDIIRHYSPRPKLQELLAAPATDSVLSDLHLLCKLLEDDGVDLNQIGITGSLLLGLQNHASDIDLICYDRNLFQQLRSRVQALIARNKCQAMQNSDWLTAYQRRACDLTLDEYIWHEQRKFNKAIINQRKFDLALVAGVGKVSQQQYKKLGLITLEAEVTADEYSYDYPAELTINHEEISSVVSFTATYTGQARLGERIRVAGNLEVDEQGLQRIVVGSNREAQGEYIKVLQ
;
A
#
# COMPACT_ATOMS: atom_id res chain seq x y z
N MET A 1 10.38 -3.34 19.63
CA MET A 1 9.20 -3.38 18.74
C MET A 1 9.61 -2.80 17.39
N VAL A 2 9.26 -3.46 16.30
CA VAL A 2 9.57 -3.02 14.92
C VAL A 2 8.26 -2.56 14.29
N TYR A 3 8.24 -1.35 13.75
CA TYR A 3 7.09 -0.78 13.04
C TYR A 3 7.31 -0.90 11.54
N ARG A 4 6.30 -1.41 10.83
CA ARG A 4 6.38 -1.67 9.40
C ARG A 4 5.21 -1.04 8.66
N VAL A 5 5.39 -0.78 7.38
CA VAL A 5 4.30 -0.38 6.50
C VAL A 5 3.13 -1.35 6.60
N LYS A 6 1.92 -0.81 6.54
CA LYS A 6 0.65 -1.54 6.78
C LYS A 6 0.35 -1.90 8.24
N ASP A 7 1.24 -1.58 9.18
CA ASP A 7 0.89 -1.50 10.60
C ASP A 7 0.10 -0.23 10.91
N PHE A 8 -0.53 -0.20 12.07
CA PHE A 8 -1.09 1.03 12.65
C PHE A 8 -0.54 1.29 14.05
N ILE A 9 -0.49 2.56 14.43
CA ILE A 9 -0.10 3.02 15.76
C ILE A 9 -1.17 3.96 16.31
N GLU A 10 -1.38 3.93 17.62
CA GLU A 10 -2.34 4.77 18.31
C GLU A 10 -1.67 5.60 19.41
N THR A 11 -2.14 6.82 19.56
CA THR A 11 -1.69 7.77 20.61
C THR A 11 -2.80 8.03 21.62
N GLU A 12 -2.41 8.48 22.82
CA GLU A 12 -3.33 8.76 23.94
C GLU A 12 -4.51 9.69 23.57
N PRO A 13 -4.34 10.74 22.74
CA PRO A 13 -5.46 11.61 22.34
C PRO A 13 -6.51 10.95 21.43
N GLY A 14 -6.43 9.64 21.17
CA GLY A 14 -7.39 8.93 20.32
C GLY A 14 -7.13 9.17 18.84
N LEU A 15 -5.86 9.06 18.42
CA LEU A 15 -5.46 9.17 17.02
C LEU A 15 -4.82 7.86 16.56
N ILE A 16 -5.27 7.34 15.42
CA ILE A 16 -4.73 6.12 14.82
C ILE A 16 -4.08 6.48 13.48
N PHE A 17 -2.79 6.18 13.37
CA PHE A 17 -1.97 6.44 12.20
C PHE A 17 -1.59 5.14 11.49
N ALA A 18 -1.66 5.13 10.16
CA ALA A 18 -1.08 4.06 9.35
C ALA A 18 0.42 4.32 9.17
N VAL A 19 1.26 3.33 9.43
CA VAL A 19 2.71 3.42 9.17
C VAL A 19 2.94 3.41 7.65
N VAL A 20 3.71 4.39 7.16
CA VAL A 20 3.94 4.61 5.71
C VAL A 20 5.38 4.39 5.28
N ALA A 21 6.29 4.19 6.22
CA ALA A 21 7.65 3.76 5.94
C ALA A 21 8.17 2.90 7.10
N ASP A 22 8.94 1.86 6.78
CA ASP A 22 9.64 1.06 7.78
C ASP A 22 10.69 1.93 8.50
N GLY A 23 11.08 1.51 9.70
CA GLY A 23 12.14 2.15 10.46
C GLY A 23 11.72 3.45 11.17
N VAL A 24 12.72 4.21 11.61
CA VAL A 24 12.56 5.39 12.47
C VAL A 24 13.44 6.51 11.95
N GLU A 25 12.91 7.73 11.98
CA GLU A 25 13.61 8.96 11.63
C GLU A 25 13.46 9.93 12.79
N ASP A 26 14.58 10.44 13.31
CA ASP A 26 14.63 11.35 14.47
C ASP A 26 13.81 10.87 15.68
N GLY A 27 13.85 9.56 15.96
CA GLY A 27 13.11 8.95 17.06
C GLY A 27 11.59 8.82 16.83
N LYS A 28 11.10 9.17 15.63
CA LYS A 28 9.67 9.15 15.26
C LYS A 28 9.35 8.06 14.22
N ILE A 29 8.13 7.54 14.31
CA ILE A 29 7.57 6.58 13.34
C ILE A 29 6.84 7.37 12.25
N ARG A 30 7.29 7.23 11.00
CA ARG A 30 6.68 7.88 9.85
C ARG A 30 5.35 7.22 9.51
N CYS A 31 4.31 8.01 9.49
CA CYS A 31 2.95 7.53 9.40
C CYS A 31 2.04 8.57 8.75
N PHE A 32 0.75 8.25 8.68
CA PHE A 32 -0.28 9.17 8.24
C PHE A 32 -1.55 8.95 9.05
N LEU A 33 -2.21 10.02 9.49
CA LEU A 33 -3.40 9.91 10.33
C LEU A 33 -4.54 9.31 9.51
N ARG A 34 -5.21 8.29 10.06
CA ARG A 34 -6.27 7.56 9.38
C ARG A 34 -7.58 7.57 10.11
N TYR A 35 -7.54 7.51 11.44
CA TYR A 35 -8.74 7.63 12.25
C TYR A 35 -8.48 8.56 13.42
N ALA A 36 -9.49 9.34 13.78
CA ALA A 36 -9.51 10.16 14.98
C ALA A 36 -10.78 9.83 15.78
N LEU A 37 -10.66 9.80 17.10
CA LEU A 37 -11.77 9.66 18.02
C LEU A 37 -12.45 11.02 18.19
N LEU A 38 -13.52 11.26 17.45
CA LEU A 38 -14.26 12.53 17.44
C LEU A 38 -15.64 12.30 18.05
N ASP A 39 -15.99 13.09 19.06
CA ASP A 39 -17.26 12.97 19.80
C ASP A 39 -17.48 11.55 20.37
N GLY A 40 -16.40 10.89 20.81
CA GLY A 40 -16.43 9.51 21.32
C GLY A 40 -16.58 8.43 20.25
N GLN A 41 -16.48 8.77 18.96
CA GLN A 41 -16.60 7.83 17.85
C GLN A 41 -15.38 7.86 16.92
N TRP A 42 -14.87 6.69 16.55
CA TRP A 42 -13.80 6.59 15.57
C TRP A 42 -14.30 6.99 14.18
N ARG A 43 -13.71 8.05 13.61
CA ARG A 43 -14.01 8.51 12.25
C ARG A 43 -12.78 8.39 11.38
N LYS A 44 -12.95 7.83 10.18
CA LYS A 44 -11.91 7.80 9.15
C LYS A 44 -11.72 9.21 8.61
N VAL A 45 -10.49 9.69 8.54
CA VAL A 45 -10.15 11.03 8.05
C VAL A 45 -9.43 10.97 6.69
N ALA A 46 -9.81 11.86 5.77
CA ALA A 46 -9.15 12.01 4.47
C ALA A 46 -7.80 12.74 4.62
N THR A 47 -6.98 12.77 3.55
CA THR A 47 -5.64 13.39 3.60
C THR A 47 -5.69 14.85 4.04
N ALA A 48 -6.54 15.64 3.38
CA ALA A 48 -6.66 17.07 3.64
C ALA A 48 -7.17 17.34 5.06
N ASP A 49 -8.24 16.65 5.46
CA ASP A 49 -8.82 16.79 6.81
C ASP A 49 -7.81 16.38 7.89
N ALA A 50 -7.05 15.32 7.67
CA ALA A 50 -6.01 14.87 8.59
C ALA A 50 -4.90 15.91 8.76
N ASN A 51 -4.41 16.50 7.66
CA ASN A 51 -3.40 17.56 7.69
C ASN A 51 -3.93 18.79 8.44
N GLN A 52 -5.16 19.23 8.14
CA GLN A 52 -5.79 20.38 8.79
C GLN A 52 -5.99 20.12 10.29
N TYR A 53 -6.51 18.94 10.64
CA TYR A 53 -6.80 18.58 12.01
C TYR A 53 -5.54 18.54 12.87
N LEU A 54 -4.45 17.93 12.37
CA LEU A 54 -3.16 17.93 13.05
C LEU A 54 -2.57 19.33 13.15
N ALA A 55 -2.62 20.15 12.09
CA ALA A 55 -2.12 21.52 12.15
C ALA A 55 -2.80 22.35 13.24
N SER A 56 -4.10 22.16 13.46
CA SER A 56 -4.86 22.89 14.47
C SER A 56 -4.73 22.36 15.89
N HIS A 57 -4.59 21.04 16.09
CA HIS A 57 -4.69 20.42 17.42
C HIS A 57 -3.44 19.67 17.88
N TYR A 58 -2.66 19.11 16.94
CA TYR A 58 -1.50 18.27 17.23
C TYR A 58 -0.33 18.57 16.28
N PRO A 59 0.13 19.84 16.20
CA PRO A 59 1.15 20.24 15.22
C PRO A 59 2.49 19.50 15.43
N GLN A 60 2.74 18.95 16.61
CA GLN A 60 3.90 18.11 16.91
C GLN A 60 3.99 16.83 16.06
N TYR A 61 2.87 16.39 15.45
CA TYR A 61 2.85 15.21 14.58
C TYR A 61 3.04 15.55 13.10
N LEU A 62 3.09 16.83 12.72
CA LEU A 62 3.50 17.23 11.38
C LEU A 62 5.03 17.12 11.25
N PHE A 63 5.50 16.52 10.16
CA PHE A 63 6.91 16.18 10.00
C PHE A 63 7.37 16.31 8.55
N ASN A 64 8.56 16.88 8.33
CA ASN A 64 9.21 16.86 7.02
C ASN A 64 10.31 15.80 7.08
N SER A 65 10.16 14.73 6.31
CA SER A 65 11.17 13.68 6.24
C SER A 65 12.32 14.13 5.35
N ALA A 66 13.53 14.14 5.90
CA ALA A 66 14.75 14.37 5.13
C ALA A 66 15.08 13.16 4.25
N GLN A 67 14.73 11.95 4.68
CA GLN A 67 14.95 10.73 3.89
C GLN A 67 14.07 10.69 2.63
N LEU A 68 12.84 11.21 2.69
CA LEU A 68 11.88 11.21 1.58
C LEU A 68 11.73 12.57 0.87
N ASP A 69 12.40 13.61 1.37
CA ASP A 69 12.25 15.00 0.92
C ASP A 69 10.77 15.41 0.76
N ALA A 70 9.96 15.08 1.77
CA ALA A 70 8.50 15.20 1.70
C ALA A 70 7.83 15.46 3.06
N PRO A 71 6.74 16.26 3.08
CA PRO A 71 5.90 16.39 4.27
C PRO A 71 5.05 15.13 4.48
N LEU A 72 5.01 14.66 5.73
CA LEU A 72 4.21 13.53 6.21
C LEU A 72 3.91 13.70 7.70
N HIS A 73 3.32 12.68 8.34
CA HIS A 73 3.14 12.71 9.80
C HIS A 73 4.16 11.82 10.48
N ALA A 74 4.61 12.19 11.68
CA ALA A 74 5.47 11.32 12.45
C ALA A 74 5.13 11.38 13.94
N VAL A 75 5.02 10.20 14.55
CA VAL A 75 4.70 10.07 15.98
C VAL A 75 5.96 9.66 16.74
N PRO A 76 6.40 10.44 17.74
CA PRO A 76 7.48 10.04 18.65
C PRO A 76 7.13 8.72 19.34
N ARG A 77 8.12 7.82 19.48
CA ARG A 77 7.90 6.52 20.15
C ARG A 77 7.23 6.62 21.54
N PRO A 78 7.56 7.60 22.40
CA PRO A 78 6.92 7.73 23.72
C PRO A 78 5.41 7.98 23.67
N ASP A 79 4.90 8.55 22.58
CA ASP A 79 3.49 8.90 22.42
C ASP A 79 2.64 7.70 21.97
N ILE A 80 3.28 6.61 21.55
CA ILE A 80 2.60 5.42 21.02
C ILE A 80 2.14 4.55 22.19
N ILE A 81 0.82 4.47 22.40
CA ILE A 81 0.20 3.65 23.44
C ILE A 81 -0.19 2.26 22.94
N ARG A 82 -0.35 2.08 21.61
CA ARG A 82 -0.68 0.79 21.01
C ARG A 82 -0.10 0.63 19.60
N HIS A 83 0.36 -0.59 19.32
CA HIS A 83 0.82 -1.02 18.01
C HIS A 83 -0.09 -2.14 17.50
N TYR A 84 -0.63 -1.95 16.30
CA TYR A 84 -1.48 -2.92 15.62
C TYR A 84 -0.67 -3.58 14.50
N SER A 85 -0.39 -4.88 14.67
CA SER A 85 0.39 -5.66 13.71
C SER A 85 -0.52 -6.63 12.92
N PRO A 86 -0.39 -6.73 11.58
CA PRO A 86 -1.28 -7.53 10.74
C PRO A 86 -1.30 -9.04 11.01
N ARG A 87 -0.15 -9.68 11.23
CA ARG A 87 -0.11 -11.16 11.39
C ARG A 87 -0.82 -11.62 12.67
N PRO A 88 -0.49 -11.09 13.87
CA PRO A 88 -1.17 -11.50 15.09
C PRO A 88 -2.68 -11.28 15.03
N LYS A 89 -3.10 -10.17 14.42
CA LYS A 89 -4.54 -9.86 14.29
C LYS A 89 -5.26 -10.84 13.37
N LEU A 90 -4.68 -11.26 12.25
CA LEU A 90 -5.33 -12.27 11.40
C LEU A 90 -5.55 -13.58 12.18
N GLN A 91 -4.55 -14.03 12.93
CA GLN A 91 -4.65 -15.24 13.75
C GLN A 91 -5.74 -15.11 14.83
N GLU A 92 -5.81 -13.95 15.50
CA GLU A 92 -6.88 -13.64 16.46
C GLU A 92 -8.27 -13.73 15.81
N LEU A 93 -8.45 -13.11 14.63
CA LEU A 93 -9.73 -13.10 13.93
C LEU A 93 -10.17 -14.48 13.43
N LEU A 94 -9.23 -15.34 13.06
CA LEU A 94 -9.53 -16.71 12.61
C LEU A 94 -9.80 -17.68 13.77
N ALA A 95 -9.26 -17.40 14.95
CA ALA A 95 -9.48 -18.22 16.15
C ALA A 95 -10.84 -17.96 16.83
N ALA A 96 -11.45 -16.80 16.59
CA ALA A 96 -12.76 -16.44 17.13
C ALA A 96 -13.89 -16.70 16.11
N PRO A 97 -15.12 -17.00 16.54
CA PRO A 97 -16.27 -17.06 15.64
C PRO A 97 -16.48 -15.74 14.90
N ALA A 98 -16.89 -15.80 13.62
CA ALA A 98 -17.25 -14.61 12.87
C ALA A 98 -18.49 -13.94 13.48
N THR A 99 -18.33 -12.71 13.95
CA THR A 99 -19.41 -11.92 14.59
C THR A 99 -20.17 -11.03 13.61
N ASP A 100 -19.67 -10.88 12.39
CA ASP A 100 -20.28 -10.09 11.32
C ASP A 100 -20.02 -10.71 9.94
N SER A 101 -20.65 -10.16 8.89
CA SER A 101 -20.51 -10.66 7.53
C SER A 101 -19.09 -10.47 6.97
N VAL A 102 -18.37 -9.42 7.37
CA VAL A 102 -17.00 -9.15 6.90
C VAL A 102 -16.06 -10.24 7.42
N LEU A 103 -16.19 -10.61 8.69
CA LEU A 103 -15.44 -11.70 9.30
C LEU A 103 -15.84 -13.06 8.70
N SER A 104 -17.10 -13.25 8.35
CA SER A 104 -17.56 -14.47 7.66
C SER A 104 -16.90 -14.61 6.29
N ASP A 105 -16.83 -13.51 5.53
CA ASP A 105 -16.16 -13.48 4.22
C ASP A 105 -14.64 -13.64 4.35
N LEU A 106 -14.02 -13.07 5.39
CA LEU A 106 -12.60 -13.27 5.72
C LEU A 106 -12.29 -14.73 6.02
N HIS A 107 -13.10 -15.37 6.88
CA HIS A 107 -12.95 -16.79 7.21
C HIS A 107 -13.05 -17.68 5.98
N LEU A 108 -14.04 -17.42 5.12
CA LEU A 108 -14.21 -18.16 3.87
C LEU A 108 -13.02 -17.97 2.93
N LEU A 109 -12.54 -16.74 2.74
CA LEU A 109 -11.37 -16.45 1.91
C LEU A 109 -10.13 -17.17 2.43
N CYS A 110 -9.85 -17.06 3.73
CA CYS A 110 -8.73 -17.73 4.37
C CYS A 110 -8.83 -19.25 4.24
N LYS A 111 -10.05 -19.82 4.36
CA LYS A 111 -10.25 -21.25 4.18
C LYS A 111 -9.94 -21.71 2.75
N LEU A 112 -10.42 -20.97 1.75
CA LEU A 112 -10.11 -21.27 0.34
C LEU A 112 -8.61 -21.20 0.04
N LEU A 113 -7.91 -20.21 0.61
CA LEU A 113 -6.47 -20.08 0.47
C LEU A 113 -5.72 -21.23 1.15
N GLU A 114 -6.13 -21.60 2.37
CA GLU A 114 -5.57 -22.73 3.11
C GLU A 114 -5.78 -24.06 2.36
N ASP A 115 -6.97 -24.29 1.80
CA ASP A 115 -7.29 -25.49 1.01
C ASP A 115 -6.44 -25.58 -0.27
N ASP A 116 -6.02 -24.44 -0.83
CA ASP A 116 -5.05 -24.35 -1.94
C ASP A 116 -3.57 -24.37 -1.46
N GLY A 117 -3.32 -24.72 -0.19
CA GLY A 117 -2.00 -24.94 0.40
C GLY A 117 -1.26 -23.67 0.84
N VAL A 118 -1.97 -22.58 1.13
CA VAL A 118 -1.38 -21.37 1.72
C VAL A 118 -1.20 -21.58 3.22
N ASP A 119 0.01 -21.37 3.72
CA ASP A 119 0.25 -21.23 5.16
C ASP A 119 -0.17 -19.84 5.64
N LEU A 120 -1.33 -19.76 6.32
CA LEU A 120 -1.91 -18.51 6.80
C LEU A 120 -1.04 -17.81 7.87
N ASN A 121 -0.06 -18.49 8.47
CA ASN A 121 0.88 -17.87 9.41
C ASN A 121 1.82 -16.85 8.73
N GLN A 122 1.95 -16.93 7.41
CA GLN A 122 2.77 -16.04 6.59
C GLN A 122 2.00 -14.83 6.05
N ILE A 123 0.72 -14.72 6.41
CA ILE A 123 -0.18 -13.65 5.97
C ILE A 123 -0.65 -12.84 7.19
N GLY A 124 -0.97 -11.57 6.96
CA GLY A 124 -1.64 -10.70 7.93
C GLY A 124 -2.84 -10.00 7.31
N ILE A 125 -3.56 -9.26 8.16
CA ILE A 125 -4.71 -8.44 7.76
C ILE A 125 -4.45 -6.98 8.15
N THR A 126 -4.72 -6.02 7.25
CA THR A 126 -4.58 -4.59 7.54
C THR A 126 -5.94 -3.87 7.44
N GLY A 127 -5.92 -2.55 7.35
CA GLY A 127 -7.12 -1.74 7.12
C GLY A 127 -8.08 -1.75 8.30
N SER A 128 -9.38 -1.67 8.02
CA SER A 128 -10.38 -1.57 9.09
C SER A 128 -10.48 -2.83 9.96
N LEU A 129 -10.23 -4.01 9.37
CA LEU A 129 -10.24 -5.29 10.10
C LEU A 129 -9.09 -5.37 11.11
N LEU A 130 -7.93 -4.78 10.80
CA LEU A 130 -6.81 -4.72 11.74
C LEU A 130 -7.17 -3.95 13.03
N LEU A 131 -7.98 -2.90 12.88
CA LEU A 131 -8.38 -2.01 13.96
C LEU A 131 -9.68 -2.45 14.65
N GLY A 132 -10.42 -3.42 14.09
CA GLY A 132 -11.77 -3.74 14.54
C GLY A 132 -12.79 -2.62 14.24
N LEU A 133 -12.50 -1.77 13.24
CA LEU A 133 -13.33 -0.64 12.83
C LEU A 133 -14.04 -0.92 11.49
N GLN A 134 -14.21 -2.19 11.14
CA GLN A 134 -14.90 -2.59 9.92
C GLN A 134 -16.40 -2.24 9.96
N ASN A 135 -16.97 -2.02 8.79
CA ASN A 135 -18.41 -1.95 8.59
C ASN A 135 -18.81 -2.86 7.43
N HIS A 136 -20.11 -2.97 7.14
CA HIS A 136 -20.63 -3.85 6.09
C HIS A 136 -20.00 -3.61 4.69
N ALA A 137 -19.51 -2.41 4.41
CA ALA A 137 -18.87 -2.02 3.14
C ALA A 137 -17.34 -2.11 3.18
N SER A 138 -16.74 -2.61 4.26
CA SER A 138 -15.29 -2.79 4.37
C SER A 138 -14.76 -3.86 3.41
N ASP A 139 -13.62 -3.56 2.79
CA ASP A 139 -12.85 -4.49 1.98
C ASP A 139 -11.99 -5.40 2.88
N ILE A 140 -11.48 -6.51 2.34
CA ILE A 140 -10.51 -7.40 3.03
C ILE A 140 -9.10 -7.13 2.48
N ASP A 141 -8.21 -6.57 3.30
CA ASP A 141 -6.86 -6.21 2.89
C ASP A 141 -5.81 -7.19 3.46
N LEU A 142 -5.47 -8.25 2.71
CA LEU A 142 -4.47 -9.24 3.13
C LEU A 142 -3.03 -8.77 2.81
N ILE A 143 -2.13 -9.02 3.73
CA ILE A 143 -0.70 -8.69 3.64
C ILE A 143 0.13 -9.97 3.57
N CYS A 144 0.93 -10.10 2.51
CA CYS A 144 1.97 -11.12 2.40
C CYS A 144 3.34 -10.51 2.70
N TYR A 145 4.27 -11.31 3.22
CA TYR A 145 5.60 -10.83 3.60
C TYR A 145 6.75 -11.52 2.86
N ASP A 146 6.43 -12.45 1.98
CA ASP A 146 7.38 -13.20 1.16
C ASP A 146 7.01 -13.04 -0.32
N ARG A 147 8.02 -12.76 -1.17
CA ARG A 147 7.79 -12.49 -2.59
C ARG A 147 7.28 -13.71 -3.34
N ASN A 148 7.84 -14.89 -3.05
CA ASN A 148 7.46 -16.13 -3.72
C ASN A 148 6.03 -16.52 -3.34
N LEU A 149 5.69 -16.44 -2.05
CA LEU A 149 4.33 -16.66 -1.57
C LEU A 149 3.35 -15.66 -2.19
N PHE A 150 3.73 -14.38 -2.34
CA PHE A 150 2.88 -13.39 -2.97
C PHE A 150 2.60 -13.70 -4.45
N GLN A 151 3.59 -14.17 -5.20
CA GLN A 151 3.36 -14.66 -6.57
C GLN A 151 2.41 -15.86 -6.58
N GLN A 152 2.59 -16.83 -5.66
CA GLN A 152 1.68 -17.96 -5.52
C GLN A 152 0.25 -17.53 -5.17
N LEU A 153 0.07 -16.55 -4.28
CA LEU A 153 -1.23 -16.02 -3.91
C LEU A 153 -1.94 -15.40 -5.12
N ARG A 154 -1.23 -14.63 -5.96
CA ARG A 154 -1.81 -14.06 -7.19
C ARG A 154 -2.26 -15.16 -8.16
N SER A 155 -1.46 -16.20 -8.35
CA SER A 155 -1.85 -17.35 -9.16
C SER A 155 -3.04 -18.11 -8.58
N ARG A 156 -3.13 -18.23 -7.25
CA ARG A 156 -4.27 -18.83 -6.54
C ARG A 156 -5.54 -18.00 -6.70
N VAL A 157 -5.46 -16.67 -6.60
CA VAL A 157 -6.60 -15.78 -6.90
C VAL A 157 -7.12 -16.03 -8.32
N GLN A 158 -6.23 -16.10 -9.31
CA GLN A 158 -6.61 -16.42 -10.68
C GLN A 158 -7.30 -17.80 -10.79
N ALA A 159 -6.79 -18.81 -10.09
CA ALA A 159 -7.39 -20.14 -10.06
C ALA A 159 -8.76 -20.16 -9.35
N LEU A 160 -8.92 -19.43 -8.24
CA LEU A 160 -10.19 -19.31 -7.52
C LEU A 160 -11.27 -18.62 -8.37
N ILE A 161 -10.88 -17.60 -9.16
CA ILE A 161 -11.77 -16.98 -10.15
C ILE A 161 -12.17 -18.00 -11.21
N ALA A 162 -11.21 -18.74 -11.79
CA ALA A 162 -11.49 -19.75 -12.81
C ALA A 162 -12.39 -20.90 -12.31
N ARG A 163 -12.33 -21.22 -11.01
CA ARG A 163 -13.17 -22.23 -10.35
C ARG A 163 -14.51 -21.68 -9.81
N ASN A 164 -14.84 -20.41 -10.09
CA ASN A 164 -16.03 -19.72 -9.58
C ASN A 164 -16.13 -19.71 -8.03
N LYS A 165 -14.99 -19.75 -7.33
CA LYS A 165 -14.91 -19.58 -5.87
C LYS A 165 -14.75 -18.13 -5.46
N CYS A 166 -14.11 -17.34 -6.33
CA CYS A 166 -14.07 -15.88 -6.28
C CYS A 166 -14.57 -15.33 -7.61
N GLN A 167 -14.80 -14.02 -7.68
CA GLN A 167 -15.20 -13.32 -8.90
C GLN A 167 -14.14 -12.29 -9.29
N ALA A 168 -13.97 -12.08 -10.59
CA ALA A 168 -13.22 -10.93 -11.08
C ALA A 168 -14.02 -9.65 -10.82
N MET A 169 -13.31 -8.55 -10.58
CA MET A 169 -13.93 -7.22 -10.46
C MET A 169 -14.63 -6.82 -11.76
N GLN A 170 -15.85 -6.31 -11.65
CA GLN A 170 -16.65 -5.81 -12.78
C GLN A 170 -16.31 -4.35 -13.10
N ASN A 171 -16.79 -3.84 -14.23
CA ASN A 171 -16.52 -2.45 -14.64
C ASN A 171 -16.95 -1.40 -13.59
N SER A 172 -18.05 -1.64 -12.88
CA SER A 172 -18.49 -0.78 -11.76
C SER A 172 -17.53 -0.80 -10.58
N ASP A 173 -16.93 -1.96 -10.30
CA ASP A 173 -15.94 -2.12 -9.24
C ASP A 173 -14.67 -1.35 -9.57
N TRP A 174 -14.23 -1.46 -10.82
CA TRP A 174 -13.08 -0.73 -11.34
C TRP A 174 -13.30 0.78 -11.37
N LEU A 175 -14.47 1.24 -11.81
CA LEU A 175 -14.82 2.66 -11.80
C LEU A 175 -14.76 3.24 -10.38
N THR A 176 -15.30 2.51 -9.40
CA THR A 176 -15.24 2.91 -7.98
C THR A 176 -13.79 2.96 -7.47
N ALA A 177 -12.95 1.98 -7.85
CA ALA A 177 -11.54 1.96 -7.46
C ALA A 177 -10.76 3.12 -8.11
N TYR A 178 -10.98 3.36 -9.40
CA TYR A 178 -10.39 4.46 -10.17
C TYR A 178 -10.72 5.83 -9.56
N GLN A 179 -12.00 6.10 -9.27
CA GLN A 179 -12.44 7.36 -8.65
C GLN A 179 -11.78 7.63 -7.29
N ARG A 180 -11.46 6.57 -6.53
CA ARG A 180 -10.75 6.69 -5.24
C ARG A 180 -9.26 7.00 -5.41
N ARG A 181 -8.65 6.68 -6.56
CA ARG A 181 -7.22 6.91 -6.83
C ARG A 181 -6.95 8.28 -7.44
N ALA A 182 -7.86 8.78 -8.29
CA ALA A 182 -7.70 10.05 -8.99
C ALA A 182 -6.34 10.21 -9.70
N CYS A 183 -5.84 9.12 -10.30
CA CYS A 183 -4.58 9.10 -11.06
C CYS A 183 -4.75 9.65 -12.47
N ASP A 184 -3.64 10.00 -13.14
CA ASP A 184 -3.63 10.54 -14.50
C ASP A 184 -3.68 9.50 -15.63
N LEU A 185 -4.00 8.25 -15.30
CA LEU A 185 -4.38 7.27 -16.31
C LEU A 185 -5.85 7.48 -16.72
N THR A 186 -6.19 7.21 -17.97
CA THR A 186 -7.60 7.02 -18.35
C THR A 186 -8.19 5.79 -17.65
N LEU A 187 -9.53 5.70 -17.57
CA LEU A 187 -10.20 4.53 -16.97
C LEU A 187 -9.79 3.22 -17.66
N ASP A 188 -9.70 3.21 -18.98
CA ASP A 188 -9.35 2.01 -19.75
C ASP A 188 -7.89 1.60 -19.51
N GLU A 189 -6.97 2.56 -19.44
CA GLU A 189 -5.57 2.30 -19.08
C GLU A 189 -5.46 1.77 -17.65
N TYR A 190 -6.19 2.37 -16.70
CA TYR A 190 -6.23 1.91 -15.31
C TYR A 190 -6.74 0.47 -15.22
N ILE A 191 -7.86 0.16 -15.88
CA ILE A 191 -8.44 -1.20 -15.91
C ILE A 191 -7.46 -2.19 -16.51
N TRP A 192 -6.86 -1.87 -17.67
CA TRP A 192 -5.89 -2.73 -18.33
C TRP A 192 -4.70 -3.06 -17.42
N HIS A 193 -4.17 -2.05 -16.73
CA HIS A 193 -3.07 -2.21 -15.78
C HIS A 193 -3.46 -3.02 -14.55
N GLU A 194 -4.66 -2.82 -14.00
CA GLU A 194 -5.08 -3.51 -12.77
C GLU A 194 -5.44 -4.99 -13.03
N GLN A 195 -6.12 -5.30 -14.14
CA GLN A 195 -6.60 -6.65 -14.45
C GLN A 195 -5.46 -7.67 -14.55
N ARG A 196 -4.29 -7.25 -15.03
CA ARG A 196 -3.10 -8.10 -15.17
C ARG A 196 -2.29 -8.28 -13.88
N LYS A 197 -2.69 -7.65 -12.77
CA LYS A 197 -2.02 -7.77 -11.47
C LYS A 197 -2.49 -8.98 -10.69
N PHE A 198 -3.76 -9.41 -10.82
CA PHE A 198 -4.33 -10.53 -10.06
C PHE A 198 -4.14 -10.42 -8.54
N ASN A 199 -4.06 -9.19 -8.02
CA ASN A 199 -3.95 -8.93 -6.58
C ASN A 199 -5.26 -8.38 -5.99
N LYS A 200 -6.36 -8.40 -6.77
CA LYS A 200 -7.70 -8.01 -6.34
C LYS A 200 -8.72 -8.98 -6.91
N ALA A 201 -9.73 -9.29 -6.11
CA ALA A 201 -10.88 -10.07 -6.52
C ALA A 201 -12.06 -9.85 -5.56
N ILE A 202 -13.16 -10.54 -5.82
CA ILE A 202 -14.39 -10.44 -5.04
C ILE A 202 -14.73 -11.81 -4.44
N ILE A 203 -15.06 -11.83 -3.15
CA ILE A 203 -15.61 -12.98 -2.44
C ILE A 203 -16.95 -12.57 -1.82
N ASN A 204 -18.05 -13.26 -2.13
CA ASN A 204 -19.39 -12.92 -1.64
C ASN A 204 -19.76 -11.42 -1.79
N GLN A 205 -19.47 -10.81 -2.95
CA GLN A 205 -19.67 -9.38 -3.21
C GLN A 205 -18.80 -8.41 -2.39
N ARG A 206 -17.80 -8.93 -1.67
CA ARG A 206 -16.80 -8.14 -0.96
C ARG A 206 -15.49 -8.14 -1.70
N LYS A 207 -14.91 -6.96 -1.89
CA LYS A 207 -13.58 -6.83 -2.50
C LYS A 207 -12.53 -7.30 -1.51
N PHE A 208 -11.52 -7.98 -2.02
CA PHE A 208 -10.30 -8.24 -1.27
C PHE A 208 -9.08 -7.90 -2.11
N ASP A 209 -8.08 -7.36 -1.44
CA ASP A 209 -6.82 -6.93 -2.02
C ASP A 209 -5.67 -7.70 -1.36
N LEU A 210 -4.65 -8.01 -2.15
CA LEU A 210 -3.37 -8.56 -1.71
C LEU A 210 -2.28 -7.50 -1.85
N ALA A 211 -1.53 -7.26 -0.78
CA ALA A 211 -0.34 -6.41 -0.81
C ALA A 211 0.87 -7.16 -0.26
N LEU A 212 2.05 -6.84 -0.78
CA LEU A 212 3.33 -7.37 -0.34
C LEU A 212 4.03 -6.37 0.56
N VAL A 213 4.57 -6.85 1.68
CA VAL A 213 5.43 -6.13 2.62
C VAL A 213 6.70 -6.99 2.80
N ALA A 214 7.42 -7.18 1.69
CA ALA A 214 8.66 -7.95 1.65
C ALA A 214 9.80 -7.22 2.37
N GLY A 215 10.70 -8.00 2.97
CA GLY A 215 11.96 -7.51 3.53
C GLY A 215 11.84 -6.81 4.88
N VAL A 216 12.70 -7.20 5.82
CA VAL A 216 12.98 -6.42 7.04
C VAL A 216 14.28 -5.68 6.77
N GLY A 217 14.29 -4.35 6.86
CA GLY A 217 15.56 -3.61 7.00
C GLY A 217 16.29 -3.18 5.71
N LYS A 218 15.65 -3.18 4.54
CA LYS A 218 16.14 -2.41 3.37
C LYS A 218 15.55 -1.00 3.33
N VAL A 219 15.26 -0.39 4.48
CA VAL A 219 15.08 1.06 4.49
C VAL A 219 16.47 1.62 4.29
N SER A 220 16.77 1.94 3.04
CA SER A 220 17.95 2.68 2.72
C SER A 220 17.98 3.92 3.61
N GLN A 221 19.03 4.07 4.41
CA GLN A 221 19.30 5.32 5.11
C GLN A 221 19.73 6.43 4.12
N GLN A 222 19.80 6.12 2.82
CA GLN A 222 20.10 7.10 1.79
C GLN A 222 19.06 8.21 1.83
N GLN A 223 19.58 9.42 1.85
CA GLN A 223 18.79 10.62 1.62
C GLN A 223 18.72 10.86 0.12
N TYR A 224 17.55 11.28 -0.31
CA TYR A 224 17.30 11.65 -1.69
C TYR A 224 16.93 13.12 -1.75
N LYS A 225 17.37 13.80 -2.81
CA LYS A 225 17.00 15.18 -3.10
C LYS A 225 16.21 15.24 -4.38
N LYS A 226 15.05 15.90 -4.36
CA LYS A 226 14.26 16.14 -5.57
C LYS A 226 14.94 17.17 -6.47
N LEU A 227 15.05 16.83 -7.75
CA LEU A 227 15.62 17.68 -8.81
C LEU A 227 14.54 18.30 -9.70
N GLY A 228 13.31 17.77 -9.67
CA GLY A 228 12.15 18.30 -10.37
C GLY A 228 11.35 17.24 -11.11
N LEU A 229 10.19 17.64 -11.64
CA LEU A 229 9.34 16.75 -12.42
C LEU A 229 9.94 16.52 -13.81
N ILE A 230 10.01 15.26 -14.23
CA ILE A 230 10.41 14.86 -15.57
C ILE A 230 9.41 13.88 -16.18
N THR A 231 9.47 13.71 -17.50
CA THR A 231 8.80 12.63 -18.21
C THR A 231 9.84 11.88 -19.05
N LEU A 232 9.83 10.55 -18.95
CA LEU A 232 10.79 9.66 -19.61
C LEU A 232 10.06 8.48 -20.26
N GLU A 233 10.57 8.00 -21.39
CA GLU A 233 10.27 6.67 -21.88
C GLU A 233 11.49 5.76 -21.76
N ALA A 234 11.31 4.56 -21.25
CA ALA A 234 12.37 3.58 -21.10
C ALA A 234 11.83 2.15 -21.19
N GLU A 235 12.71 1.20 -21.45
CA GLU A 235 12.42 -0.24 -21.34
C GLU A 235 12.70 -0.72 -19.91
N VAL A 236 11.82 -1.54 -19.36
CA VAL A 236 12.02 -2.18 -18.05
C VAL A 236 12.99 -3.35 -18.18
N THR A 237 14.10 -3.30 -17.45
CA THR A 237 15.15 -4.32 -17.45
C THR A 237 15.12 -5.25 -16.23
N ALA A 238 14.37 -4.90 -15.19
CA ALA A 238 14.04 -5.79 -14.07
C ALA A 238 12.76 -5.35 -13.34
N ASP A 239 11.95 -6.31 -12.92
CA ASP A 239 10.65 -6.10 -12.24
C ASP A 239 10.50 -6.91 -10.93
N GLU A 240 11.60 -7.44 -10.39
CA GLU A 240 11.62 -8.27 -9.17
C GLU A 240 10.96 -7.58 -7.98
N TYR A 241 11.16 -6.26 -7.87
CA TYR A 241 10.65 -5.41 -6.79
C TYR A 241 9.37 -4.65 -7.19
N SER A 242 8.73 -5.00 -8.32
CA SER A 242 7.56 -4.28 -8.82
C SER A 242 6.37 -4.33 -7.85
N TYR A 243 6.28 -5.34 -6.99
CA TYR A 243 5.22 -5.46 -5.98
C TYR A 243 5.63 -5.04 -4.57
N ASP A 244 6.89 -4.67 -4.37
CA ASP A 244 7.39 -4.22 -3.08
C ASP A 244 6.77 -2.89 -2.67
N TYR A 245 7.08 -2.45 -1.45
CA TYR A 245 6.73 -1.12 -0.99
C TYR A 245 7.97 -0.39 -0.43
N PRO A 246 8.47 0.66 -1.12
CA PRO A 246 7.99 1.12 -2.42
C PRO A 246 8.23 0.09 -3.53
N ALA A 247 7.41 0.15 -4.58
CA ALA A 247 7.59 -0.67 -5.77
C ALA A 247 8.77 -0.12 -6.58
N GLU A 248 9.57 -0.97 -7.22
CA GLU A 248 10.72 -0.54 -8.01
C GLU A 248 10.81 -1.30 -9.34
N LEU A 249 11.12 -0.56 -10.40
CA LEU A 249 11.41 -1.05 -11.74
C LEU A 249 12.80 -0.55 -12.15
N THR A 250 13.70 -1.45 -12.51
CA THR A 250 14.96 -1.05 -13.15
C THR A 250 14.70 -0.75 -14.62
N ILE A 251 15.31 0.31 -15.15
CA ILE A 251 15.08 0.75 -16.52
C ILE A 251 16.38 0.84 -17.32
N ASN A 252 16.27 0.72 -18.65
CA ASN A 252 17.38 0.97 -19.56
C ASN A 252 17.50 2.47 -19.86
N HIS A 253 18.37 3.17 -19.12
CA HIS A 253 18.68 4.58 -19.33
C HIS A 253 20.12 4.88 -18.86
N GLU A 254 20.80 5.84 -19.51
CA GLU A 254 22.23 6.12 -19.24
C GLU A 254 22.47 6.71 -17.84
N GLU A 255 21.59 7.60 -17.38
CA GLU A 255 21.76 8.33 -16.12
C GLU A 255 20.81 7.88 -15.00
N ILE A 256 19.66 7.29 -15.37
CA ILE A 256 18.53 7.04 -14.45
C ILE A 256 18.38 5.54 -14.28
N SER A 257 18.62 5.06 -13.07
CA SER A 257 18.71 3.62 -12.80
C SER A 257 17.35 2.94 -12.67
N SER A 258 16.35 3.65 -12.14
CA SER A 258 15.10 3.04 -11.71
C SER A 258 13.93 4.01 -11.65
N VAL A 259 12.74 3.42 -11.60
CA VAL A 259 11.47 4.09 -11.30
C VAL A 259 10.92 3.46 -10.02
N VAL A 260 10.66 4.29 -9.00
CA VAL A 260 10.18 3.88 -7.68
C VAL A 260 8.78 4.42 -7.45
N SER A 261 7.88 3.62 -6.86
CA SER A 261 6.53 4.06 -6.53
C SER A 261 6.10 3.82 -5.09
N PHE A 262 5.65 4.89 -4.44
CA PHE A 262 5.09 4.87 -3.08
C PHE A 262 3.56 4.78 -3.06
N THR A 263 2.91 4.64 -4.22
CA THR A 263 1.46 4.49 -4.31
C THR A 263 1.06 3.10 -4.78
N ALA A 264 0.05 2.53 -4.13
CA ALA A 264 -0.49 1.22 -4.50
C ALA A 264 -1.09 1.18 -5.91
N THR A 265 -1.35 2.34 -6.53
CA THR A 265 -1.81 2.44 -7.93
C THR A 265 -0.79 1.85 -8.90
N TYR A 266 0.51 2.12 -8.69
CA TYR A 266 1.56 1.69 -9.62
C TYR A 266 2.40 0.52 -9.08
N THR A 267 1.98 -0.11 -7.98
CA THR A 267 2.49 -1.43 -7.58
C THR A 267 2.13 -2.46 -8.65
N GLY A 268 3.13 -3.20 -9.11
CA GLY A 268 3.00 -4.24 -10.14
C GLY A 268 2.73 -3.70 -11.55
N GLN A 269 3.09 -2.44 -11.82
CA GLN A 269 2.57 -1.71 -12.98
C GLN A 269 3.12 -2.17 -14.33
N ALA A 270 4.41 -2.54 -14.39
CA ALA A 270 5.13 -2.96 -15.59
C ALA A 270 5.92 -4.24 -15.34
N ARG A 271 6.28 -4.94 -16.41
CA ARG A 271 7.02 -6.21 -16.40
C ARG A 271 8.32 -6.10 -17.18
N LEU A 272 9.26 -7.01 -16.92
CA LEU A 272 10.49 -7.14 -17.71
C LEU A 272 10.22 -7.13 -19.22
N GLY A 273 10.95 -6.28 -19.95
CA GLY A 273 10.87 -6.12 -21.40
C GLY A 273 9.76 -5.18 -21.89
N GLU A 274 8.90 -4.69 -21.01
CA GLU A 274 7.88 -3.70 -21.40
C GLU A 274 8.48 -2.30 -21.51
N ARG A 275 8.03 -1.54 -22.51
CA ARG A 275 8.31 -0.10 -22.58
C ARG A 275 7.31 0.66 -21.74
N ILE A 276 7.79 1.64 -20.99
CA ILE A 276 6.96 2.51 -20.16
C ILE A 276 7.18 3.97 -20.50
N ARG A 277 6.13 4.78 -20.35
CA ARG A 277 6.22 6.23 -20.17
C ARG A 277 5.96 6.55 -18.71
N VAL A 278 6.86 7.31 -18.10
CA VAL A 278 6.82 7.67 -16.70
C VAL A 278 6.85 9.18 -16.57
N ALA A 279 5.94 9.73 -15.77
CA ALA A 279 6.03 11.10 -15.28
C ALA A 279 6.16 11.06 -13.75
N GLY A 280 7.13 11.77 -13.20
CA GLY A 280 7.41 11.75 -11.76
C GLY A 280 8.55 12.69 -11.38
N ASN A 281 8.88 12.72 -10.09
CA ASN A 281 9.97 13.52 -9.57
C ASN A 281 11.31 12.80 -9.77
N LEU A 282 12.25 13.42 -10.48
CA LEU A 282 13.63 12.99 -10.51
C LEU A 282 14.25 13.22 -9.13
N GLU A 283 14.86 12.19 -8.57
CA GLU A 283 15.60 12.24 -7.31
C GLU A 283 17.03 11.76 -7.53
N VAL A 284 17.95 12.32 -6.75
CA VAL A 284 19.36 11.90 -6.71
C VAL A 284 19.75 11.57 -5.27
N ASP A 285 20.50 10.48 -5.09
CA ASP A 285 21.07 10.13 -3.79
C ASP A 285 22.42 10.82 -3.53
N GLU A 286 22.99 10.60 -2.34
CA GLU A 286 24.29 11.14 -1.94
C GLU A 286 25.46 10.66 -2.84
N GLN A 287 25.29 9.59 -3.60
CA GLN A 287 26.29 9.02 -4.50
C GLN A 287 26.12 9.50 -5.95
N GLY A 288 25.10 10.33 -6.23
CA GLY A 288 24.80 10.83 -7.57
C GLY A 288 23.93 9.90 -8.41
N LEU A 289 23.41 8.80 -7.84
CA LEU A 289 22.53 7.88 -8.55
C LEU A 289 21.13 8.47 -8.68
N GLN A 290 20.61 8.51 -9.91
CA GLN A 290 19.29 9.06 -10.18
C GLN A 290 18.21 7.98 -10.28
N ARG A 291 16.99 8.35 -9.87
CA ARG A 291 15.76 7.58 -10.02
C ARG A 291 14.55 8.50 -10.23
N ILE A 292 13.46 7.97 -10.75
CA ILE A 292 12.17 8.69 -10.83
C ILE A 292 11.23 8.18 -9.76
N VAL A 293 10.65 9.06 -8.96
CA VAL A 293 9.63 8.74 -7.96
C VAL A 293 8.24 9.08 -8.47
N VAL A 294 7.33 8.11 -8.35
CA VAL A 294 5.90 8.24 -8.66
C VAL A 294 5.06 7.96 -7.40
N GLY A 295 4.17 8.87 -7.04
CA GLY A 295 3.52 8.91 -5.72
C GLY A 295 4.32 9.73 -4.71
N SER A 296 4.94 10.83 -5.13
CA SER A 296 5.65 11.77 -4.25
C SER A 296 4.71 12.49 -3.27
N ASN A 297 3.43 12.53 -3.61
CA ASN A 297 2.31 12.80 -2.73
C ASN A 297 1.26 11.68 -2.89
N ARG A 298 0.28 11.61 -1.99
CA ARG A 298 -0.63 10.47 -1.94
C ARG A 298 -1.49 10.32 -3.20
N GLU A 299 -1.93 11.44 -3.76
CA GLU A 299 -2.79 11.48 -4.94
C GLU A 299 -1.99 11.31 -6.25
N ALA A 300 -0.67 11.45 -6.21
CA ALA A 300 0.24 11.32 -7.35
C ALA A 300 -0.18 12.19 -8.55
N GLN A 301 -0.76 13.37 -8.29
CA GLN A 301 -1.26 14.24 -9.36
C GLN A 301 -0.09 14.75 -10.21
N GLY A 302 -0.18 14.57 -11.52
CA GLY A 302 0.88 14.78 -12.51
C GLY A 302 1.86 13.60 -12.65
N GLU A 303 1.67 12.51 -11.91
CA GLU A 303 2.63 11.41 -11.83
C GLU A 303 2.02 10.07 -12.24
N TYR A 304 2.69 9.36 -13.14
CA TYR A 304 2.22 8.07 -13.64
C TYR A 304 3.32 7.14 -14.12
N ILE A 305 3.00 5.84 -14.14
CA ILE A 305 3.73 4.82 -14.86
C ILE A 305 2.73 4.17 -15.83
N LYS A 306 2.94 4.33 -17.12
CA LYS A 306 2.07 3.79 -18.19
C LYS A 306 2.89 2.86 -19.07
N VAL A 307 2.38 1.66 -19.35
CA VAL A 307 3.00 0.77 -20.34
C VAL A 307 2.60 1.23 -21.73
N LEU A 308 3.58 1.33 -22.62
CA LEU A 308 3.40 1.66 -24.03
C LEU A 308 3.24 0.35 -24.80
N GLN A 309 2.14 0.24 -25.54
CA GLN A 309 1.87 -0.87 -26.45
C GLN A 309 2.56 -0.66 -27.79
#